data_AF-A0A7K8CM45-F1
#
_entry.id   AF-A0A7K8CM45-F1
#
_cell.length_a   1.000
_cell.length_b   1.000
_cell.length_c   1.000
_cell.angle_alpha   90.00
_cell.angle_beta   90.00
_cell.angle_gamma   90.00
#
_symmetry.space_group_name_H-M   'P 1'
#
loop_
_entity.id
_entity.type
_entity.pdbx_description
1 polymer ?
#
loop_
_entity_poly.entity_id
_entity_poly.type
_entity_poly.pdbx_seq_one_letter_code
_entity_poly.pdbx_strand_id
1 'polypeptide(L)'
;GPDFGYVTREPPGKSVTSLDSFGNLDVSPPVTVRGKEYPLGRILIGSPLPWASGRRMSKAVRDFLYAQQVQAPLEVYSEWLSVGHVDEFLTFVPAFDRKGFRLLLASPNACYQLFREKQQQGHGEATQFIGMKGSERKSIDEILADESLRSDNRHVQRCIDWNRDLLKQELGLSEQDIIDIPQLFVL
;
A
#
# COMPACT_ATOMS: atom_id res chain seq x y z
N GLY A 1 -21.18 23.65 3.01
CA GLY A 1 -22.02 24.29 4.05
C GLY A 1 -21.27 25.49 4.60
N PRO A 2 -21.68 26.07 5.75
CA PRO A 2 -20.83 27.01 6.48
C PRO A 2 -19.46 26.36 6.75
N ASP A 3 -18.38 27.07 6.43
CA ASP A 3 -16.97 26.66 6.61
C ASP A 3 -16.57 25.29 6.02
N PHE A 4 -17.35 24.77 5.06
CA PHE A 4 -17.07 23.48 4.39
C PHE A 4 -17.25 23.61 2.88
N GLY A 5 -16.12 23.70 2.17
CA GLY A 5 -16.06 23.74 0.72
C GLY A 5 -16.43 22.40 0.08
N TYR A 6 -16.82 22.44 -1.19
CA TYR A 6 -17.09 21.24 -2.00
C TYR A 6 -16.44 21.39 -3.36
N VAL A 7 -15.79 20.33 -3.82
CA VAL A 7 -15.18 20.26 -5.15
C VAL A 7 -15.37 18.86 -5.72
N THR A 8 -15.65 18.79 -7.02
CA THR A 8 -15.73 17.55 -7.77
C THR A 8 -15.10 17.69 -9.14
N ARG A 9 -14.71 16.57 -9.75
CA ARG A 9 -14.24 16.48 -11.13
C ARG A 9 -14.94 15.30 -11.77
N GLU A 10 -15.70 15.57 -12.83
CA GLU A 10 -16.39 14.53 -13.58
C GLU A 10 -15.57 14.15 -14.82
N PRO A 11 -15.22 12.86 -15.01
CA PRO A 11 -14.57 12.43 -16.24
C PRO A 11 -15.52 12.53 -17.43
N PRO A 12 -14.99 12.79 -18.66
CA PRO A 12 -15.80 12.72 -19.87
C PRO A 12 -16.54 11.38 -19.97
N GLY A 13 -17.85 11.42 -20.24
CA GLY A 13 -18.68 10.22 -20.33
C GLY A 13 -18.97 9.53 -18.99
N LYS A 14 -18.59 10.12 -17.85
CA LYS A 14 -18.83 9.60 -16.48
C LYS A 14 -18.30 8.18 -16.24
N SER A 15 -17.31 7.76 -17.03
CA SER A 15 -16.64 6.47 -16.83
C SER A 15 -15.69 6.57 -15.64
N VAL A 16 -15.90 5.70 -14.66
CA VAL A 16 -15.08 5.58 -13.45
C VAL A 16 -14.64 4.14 -13.27
N THR A 17 -13.53 3.95 -12.58
CA THR A 17 -12.98 2.64 -12.21
C THR A 17 -12.87 2.52 -10.69
N SER A 18 -12.54 1.32 -10.18
CA SER A 18 -12.24 1.16 -8.75
C SER A 18 -11.17 2.15 -8.27
N LEU A 19 -10.18 2.49 -9.12
CA LEU A 19 -9.08 3.41 -8.80
C LEU A 19 -9.51 4.89 -8.70
N ASP A 20 -10.75 5.24 -9.05
CA ASP A 20 -11.33 6.57 -8.79
C ASP A 20 -11.86 6.72 -7.35
N SER A 21 -11.99 5.62 -6.59
CA SER A 21 -12.34 5.66 -5.17
C SER A 21 -11.19 6.25 -4.36
N PHE A 22 -11.51 7.07 -3.35
CA PHE A 22 -10.49 7.82 -2.60
C PHE A 22 -9.73 7.03 -1.52
N GLY A 23 -9.97 5.73 -1.37
CA GLY A 23 -8.96 4.82 -0.76
C GLY A 23 -7.69 4.72 -1.61
N ASN A 24 -7.80 5.01 -2.91
CA ASN A 24 -6.68 5.09 -3.85
C ASN A 24 -6.00 6.48 -3.91
N LEU A 25 -6.35 7.39 -3.00
CA LEU A 25 -5.80 8.74 -2.90
C LEU A 25 -5.36 9.02 -1.47
N ASP A 26 -4.06 9.10 -1.25
CA ASP A 26 -3.47 9.35 0.07
C ASP A 26 -2.41 10.45 -0.01
N VAL A 27 -1.76 10.77 1.11
CA VAL A 27 -0.72 11.79 1.18
C VAL A 27 0.37 11.41 2.17
N SER A 28 1.62 11.63 1.78
CA SER A 28 2.75 11.45 2.69
C SER A 28 2.77 12.54 3.79
N PRO A 29 3.41 12.28 4.93
CA PRO A 29 3.86 13.33 5.82
C PRO A 29 4.85 14.29 5.12
N PRO A 30 5.19 15.43 5.74
CA PRO A 30 6.22 16.33 5.24
C PRO A 30 7.57 15.62 5.07
N VAL A 31 8.25 15.87 3.95
CA VAL A 31 9.54 15.24 3.63
C VAL A 31 10.49 16.20 2.92
N THR A 32 11.78 15.93 3.02
CA THR A 32 12.82 16.59 2.23
C THR A 32 13.54 15.53 1.39
N VAL A 33 13.60 15.76 0.08
CA VAL A 33 14.11 14.80 -0.90
C VAL A 33 15.22 15.48 -1.70
N ARG A 34 16.46 15.02 -1.52
CA ARG A 34 17.63 15.54 -2.27
C ARG A 34 17.73 17.08 -2.25
N GLY A 35 17.47 17.69 -1.09
CA GLY A 35 17.51 19.15 -0.88
C GLY A 35 16.23 19.90 -1.27
N LYS A 36 15.23 19.24 -1.85
CA LYS A 36 13.91 19.83 -2.12
C LYS A 36 12.94 19.51 -0.98
N GLU A 37 12.34 20.54 -0.40
CA GLU A 37 11.34 20.40 0.66
C GLU A 37 9.93 20.22 0.10
N TYR A 38 9.18 19.32 0.73
CA TYR A 38 7.75 19.11 0.54
C TYR A 38 7.07 19.29 1.90
N PRO A 39 6.85 20.53 2.34
CA PRO A 39 6.37 20.83 3.70
C PRO A 39 4.94 20.37 3.95
N LEU A 40 4.17 20.12 2.90
CA LEU A 40 2.81 19.56 2.96
C LEU A 40 2.77 18.08 2.56
N GLY A 41 3.94 17.44 2.41
CA GLY A 41 4.06 16.10 1.86
C GLY A 41 3.78 16.03 0.36
N ARG A 42 3.55 14.82 -0.14
CA ARG A 42 3.24 14.51 -1.54
C ARG A 42 2.01 13.63 -1.63
N ILE A 43 1.11 13.95 -2.54
CA ILE A 43 -0.05 13.11 -2.85
C ILE A 43 0.43 11.76 -3.42
N LEU A 44 -0.21 10.67 -3.00
CA LEU A 44 0.00 9.32 -3.50
C LEU A 44 -1.25 8.85 -4.25
N ILE A 45 -1.09 8.40 -5.50
CA ILE A 45 -2.20 7.93 -6.35
C ILE A 45 -1.85 6.54 -6.85
N GLY A 46 -2.70 5.55 -6.57
CA GLY A 46 -2.46 4.21 -7.12
C GLY A 46 -2.74 4.13 -8.62
N SER A 47 -1.91 3.38 -9.33
CA SER A 47 -1.81 3.30 -10.78
C SER A 47 -1.17 1.98 -11.22
N PRO A 48 -1.18 1.63 -12.52
CA PRO A 48 -0.40 0.51 -13.03
C PRO A 48 1.06 0.91 -13.18
N LEU A 49 1.93 -0.07 -13.43
CA LEU A 49 3.34 0.19 -13.72
C LEU A 49 3.51 1.20 -14.87
N PRO A 50 4.60 2.01 -14.89
CA PRO A 50 4.77 3.07 -15.88
C PRO A 50 4.72 2.62 -17.33
N TRP A 51 5.19 1.39 -17.62
CA TRP A 51 5.19 0.78 -18.94
C TRP A 51 3.98 -0.12 -19.21
N ALA A 52 3.07 -0.27 -18.24
CA ALA A 52 1.91 -1.14 -18.35
C ALA A 52 0.63 -0.35 -18.64
N SER A 53 -0.22 -0.95 -19.46
CA SER A 53 -1.64 -0.58 -19.56
C SER A 53 -2.38 -1.17 -18.37
N GLY A 54 -3.39 -0.46 -17.87
CA GLY A 54 -4.20 -0.91 -16.74
C GLY A 54 -5.19 0.16 -16.32
N ARG A 55 -6.00 -0.17 -15.30
CA ARG A 55 -6.92 0.81 -14.69
C ARG A 55 -6.10 1.97 -14.14
N ARG A 56 -6.63 3.19 -14.22
CA ARG A 56 -6.02 4.41 -13.66
C ARG A 56 -7.12 5.29 -13.10
N MET A 57 -6.79 6.07 -12.07
CA MET A 57 -7.63 7.19 -11.66
C MET A 57 -7.88 8.11 -12.86
N SER A 58 -9.10 8.60 -13.00
CA SER A 58 -9.54 9.41 -14.12
C SER A 58 -8.61 10.61 -14.36
N LYS A 59 -8.40 10.92 -15.65
CA LYS A 59 -7.54 12.04 -16.03
C LYS A 59 -8.03 13.36 -15.43
N ALA A 60 -9.35 13.55 -15.34
CA ALA A 60 -9.94 14.77 -14.76
C ALA A 60 -9.53 14.99 -13.30
N VAL A 61 -9.51 13.93 -12.48
CA VAL A 61 -9.06 14.01 -11.08
C VAL A 61 -7.54 14.16 -11.01
N ARG A 62 -6.78 13.38 -11.79
CA ARG A 62 -5.31 13.50 -11.83
C ARG A 62 -4.85 14.90 -12.23
N ASP A 63 -5.36 15.45 -13.34
CA ASP A 63 -5.04 16.80 -13.80
C ASP A 63 -5.34 17.84 -12.72
N PHE A 64 -6.47 17.70 -12.02
CA PHE A 64 -6.81 18.56 -10.90
C PHE A 64 -5.77 18.48 -9.78
N LEU A 65 -5.39 17.28 -9.34
CA LEU A 65 -4.42 17.10 -8.26
C LEU A 65 -3.03 17.64 -8.65
N TYR A 66 -2.57 17.37 -9.87
CA TYR A 66 -1.30 17.93 -10.39
C TYR A 66 -1.33 19.46 -10.47
N ALA A 67 -2.48 20.05 -10.83
CA ALA A 67 -2.63 21.50 -10.91
C ALA A 67 -2.58 22.22 -9.55
N GLN A 68 -2.69 21.50 -8.42
CA GLN A 68 -2.58 22.13 -7.09
C GLN A 68 -1.14 22.49 -6.73
N GLN A 69 -0.14 21.85 -7.35
CA GLN A 69 1.31 22.10 -7.23
C GLN A 69 1.96 21.86 -5.85
N VAL A 70 1.26 22.17 -4.76
CA VAL A 70 1.80 22.24 -3.40
C VAL A 70 2.10 20.87 -2.77
N GLN A 71 1.49 19.81 -3.27
CA GLN A 71 1.70 18.42 -2.81
C GLN A 71 1.99 17.51 -4.01
N ALA A 72 2.94 17.92 -4.86
CA ALA A 72 3.32 17.28 -6.13
C ALA A 72 3.09 15.75 -6.16
N PRO A 73 2.04 15.26 -6.86
CA PRO A 73 1.64 13.87 -6.80
C PRO A 73 2.73 12.87 -7.21
N LEU A 74 2.61 11.64 -6.70
CA LEU A 74 3.39 10.47 -7.02
C LEU A 74 2.44 9.32 -7.37
N GLU A 75 2.61 8.72 -8.55
CA GLU A 75 1.85 7.53 -8.93
C GLU A 75 2.55 6.26 -8.40
N VAL A 76 1.82 5.44 -7.64
CA VAL A 76 2.30 4.24 -6.94
C VAL A 76 1.64 3.00 -7.57
N TYR A 77 2.33 1.86 -7.65
CA TYR A 77 1.80 0.66 -8.28
C TYR A 77 0.79 -0.08 -7.38
N SER A 78 -0.51 0.08 -7.65
CA SER A 78 -1.59 -0.59 -6.90
C SER A 78 -2.45 -1.53 -7.76
N GLU A 79 -2.31 -1.48 -9.09
CA GLU A 79 -3.24 -2.15 -10.01
C GLU A 79 -3.22 -3.69 -9.90
N TRP A 80 -2.17 -4.26 -9.29
CA TRP A 80 -2.06 -5.67 -8.94
C TRP A 80 -3.09 -6.14 -7.89
N LEU A 81 -3.68 -5.21 -7.13
CA LEU A 81 -4.78 -5.50 -6.22
C LEU A 81 -6.12 -5.54 -6.99
N SER A 82 -6.99 -6.48 -6.60
CA SER A 82 -8.34 -6.58 -7.15
C SER A 82 -9.11 -5.26 -7.02
N VAL A 83 -9.12 -4.69 -5.81
CA VAL A 83 -9.70 -3.37 -5.54
C VAL A 83 -8.80 -2.28 -6.12
N GLY A 84 -7.49 -2.33 -5.87
CA GLY A 84 -6.51 -1.51 -6.58
C GLY A 84 -6.12 -0.23 -5.85
N HIS A 85 -6.27 -0.18 -4.53
CA HIS A 85 -6.10 1.03 -3.72
C HIS A 85 -4.75 1.02 -2.98
N VAL A 86 -4.28 2.21 -2.60
CA VAL A 86 -2.99 2.36 -1.90
C VAL A 86 -3.11 2.02 -0.42
N ASP A 87 -4.24 2.35 0.20
CA ASP A 87 -4.53 2.08 1.61
C ASP A 87 -4.54 0.59 1.99
N GLU A 88 -4.70 -0.30 1.00
CA GLU A 88 -4.63 -1.75 1.17
C GLU A 88 -3.23 -2.26 1.54
N PHE A 89 -2.16 -1.53 1.20
CA PHE A 89 -0.79 -2.00 1.41
C PHE A 89 0.16 -0.99 2.03
N LEU A 90 -0.23 0.28 2.16
CA LEU A 90 0.57 1.29 2.83
C LEU A 90 -0.26 2.18 3.76
N THR A 91 0.37 2.67 4.82
CA THR A 91 -0.17 3.77 5.63
C THR A 91 0.97 4.48 6.37
N PHE A 92 0.70 5.64 6.96
CA PHE A 92 1.67 6.38 7.77
C PHE A 92 1.18 6.52 9.21
N VAL A 93 2.10 6.38 10.16
CA VAL A 93 1.84 6.59 11.59
C VAL A 93 2.85 7.58 12.18
N PRO A 94 2.44 8.43 13.15
CA PRO A 94 3.37 9.34 13.81
C PRO A 94 4.41 8.57 14.64
N ALA A 95 5.61 9.14 14.75
CA ALA A 95 6.69 8.62 15.58
C ALA A 95 7.42 9.78 16.27
N PHE A 96 7.96 9.55 17.46
CA PHE A 96 8.63 10.60 18.24
C PHE A 96 10.09 10.85 17.83
N ASP A 97 10.59 10.11 16.85
CA ASP A 97 11.98 10.15 16.41
C ASP A 97 12.10 10.36 14.90
N ARG A 98 13.34 10.56 14.44
CA ARG A 98 13.71 10.69 13.02
C ARG A 98 12.88 11.76 12.30
N LYS A 99 12.09 11.36 11.31
CA LYS A 99 11.27 12.23 10.47
C LYS A 99 9.88 12.53 11.08
N GLY A 100 9.60 12.04 12.29
CA GLY A 100 8.30 12.23 12.94
C GLY A 100 7.22 11.23 12.52
N PHE A 101 7.57 10.22 11.72
CA PHE A 101 6.64 9.20 11.23
C PHE A 101 7.32 7.87 10.91
N ARG A 102 6.50 6.86 10.59
CA ARG A 102 6.87 5.61 9.93
C ARG A 102 5.93 5.34 8.76
N LEU A 103 6.49 4.84 7.67
CA LEU A 103 5.74 4.20 6.60
C LEU A 103 5.51 2.73 7.01
N LEU A 104 4.26 2.32 7.11
CA LEU A 104 3.90 0.92 7.29
C LEU A 104 3.63 0.31 5.92
N LEU A 105 4.25 -0.82 5.61
CA LEU A 105 3.98 -1.59 4.40
C LEU A 105 3.51 -2.99 4.76
N ALA A 106 2.46 -3.46 4.09
CA ALA A 106 2.10 -4.88 4.16
C ALA A 106 3.29 -5.75 3.69
N SER A 107 3.55 -6.87 4.35
CA SER A 107 4.73 -7.69 4.07
C SER A 107 4.42 -9.19 4.21
N PRO A 108 4.19 -9.87 3.08
CA PRO A 108 4.14 -11.32 3.05
C PRO A 108 5.39 -11.98 3.63
N ASN A 109 6.58 -11.45 3.30
CA ASN A 109 7.85 -11.98 3.83
C ASN A 109 7.88 -11.95 5.36
N ALA A 110 7.47 -10.84 5.99
CA ALA A 110 7.42 -10.74 7.45
C ALA A 110 6.43 -11.74 8.06
N CYS A 111 5.31 -12.00 7.40
CA CYS A 111 4.33 -13.01 7.84
C CYS A 111 4.88 -14.43 7.76
N TYR A 112 5.49 -14.81 6.63
CA TYR A 112 6.14 -16.11 6.48
C TYR A 112 7.29 -16.31 7.47
N GLN A 113 8.06 -15.25 7.76
CA GLN A 113 9.10 -15.30 8.78
C GLN A 113 8.50 -15.57 10.17
N LEU A 114 7.49 -14.80 10.56
CA LEU A 114 6.79 -14.99 11.84
C LEU A 114 6.24 -16.42 11.99
N PHE A 115 5.61 -16.95 10.94
CA PHE A 115 5.07 -18.31 10.94
C PHE A 115 6.16 -19.38 11.05
N ARG A 116 7.30 -19.22 10.36
CA ARG A 116 8.44 -20.14 10.53
C ARG A 116 9.03 -20.09 11.94
N GLU A 117 9.16 -18.90 12.52
CA GLU A 117 9.61 -18.75 13.91
C GLU A 117 8.66 -19.46 14.89
N LYS A 118 7.34 -19.36 14.67
CA LYS A 118 6.34 -20.04 15.50
C LYS A 118 6.32 -21.55 15.30
N GLN A 119 6.49 -22.04 14.07
CA GLN A 119 6.67 -23.46 13.77
C GLN A 119 7.89 -24.03 14.52
N GLN A 120 9.03 -23.34 14.46
CA GLN A 120 10.26 -23.73 15.17
C GLN A 120 10.11 -23.75 16.70
N GLN A 121 9.21 -22.93 17.24
CA GLN A 121 8.84 -22.90 18.66
C GLN A 121 7.84 -24.01 19.05
N GLY A 122 7.44 -24.88 18.12
CA GLY A 122 6.50 -25.99 18.36
C GLY A 122 5.03 -25.61 18.21
N HIS A 123 4.72 -24.46 17.58
CA HIS A 123 3.36 -23.98 17.38
C HIS A 123 2.81 -24.21 15.96
N GLY A 124 3.34 -25.19 15.21
CA GLY A 124 2.93 -25.49 13.83
C GLY A 124 1.43 -25.78 13.65
N GLU A 125 0.80 -26.41 14.66
CA GLU A 125 -0.63 -26.74 14.67
C GLU A 125 -1.55 -25.54 15.01
N ALA A 126 -0.99 -24.36 15.32
CA ALA A 126 -1.81 -23.18 15.57
C ALA A 126 -2.57 -22.78 14.30
N THR A 127 -3.87 -22.52 14.42
CA THR A 127 -4.75 -22.25 13.26
C THR A 127 -5.19 -20.80 13.18
N GLN A 128 -5.41 -20.32 11.95
CA GLN A 128 -6.09 -19.04 11.72
C GLN A 128 -7.60 -19.11 12.05
N PHE A 129 -8.23 -17.94 12.23
CA PHE A 129 -9.68 -17.79 12.42
C PHE A 129 -10.28 -18.54 13.63
N ILE A 130 -9.51 -18.65 14.72
CA ILE A 130 -10.00 -19.20 15.99
C ILE A 130 -11.22 -18.40 16.45
N GLY A 131 -12.32 -19.10 16.73
CA GLY A 131 -13.59 -18.49 17.16
C GLY A 131 -14.55 -18.11 16.02
N MET A 132 -14.13 -18.18 14.76
CA MET A 132 -15.01 -17.96 13.61
C MET A 132 -15.69 -19.26 13.19
N LYS A 133 -17.00 -19.22 12.96
CA LYS A 133 -17.81 -20.35 12.46
C LYS A 133 -17.86 -20.32 10.93
N GLY A 134 -17.73 -21.48 10.30
CA GLY A 134 -17.83 -21.63 8.84
C GLY A 134 -16.57 -21.25 8.06
N SER A 135 -15.48 -20.86 8.74
CA SER A 135 -14.19 -20.60 8.11
C SER A 135 -13.36 -21.88 8.05
N GLU A 136 -12.81 -22.19 6.87
CA GLU A 136 -11.77 -23.21 6.75
C GLU A 136 -10.54 -22.76 7.54
N ARG A 137 -10.12 -23.59 8.49
CA ARG A 137 -8.95 -23.31 9.33
C ARG A 137 -7.76 -23.99 8.71
N LYS A 138 -6.72 -23.20 8.42
CA LYS A 138 -5.40 -23.73 8.06
C LYS A 138 -4.45 -23.54 9.24
N SER A 139 -3.65 -24.55 9.55
CA SER A 139 -2.57 -24.45 10.53
C SER A 139 -1.38 -23.67 9.95
N ILE A 140 -0.45 -23.26 10.80
CA ILE A 140 0.82 -22.68 10.37
C ILE A 140 1.56 -23.67 9.44
N ASP A 141 1.59 -24.95 9.78
CA ASP A 141 2.25 -25.98 8.97
C ASP A 141 1.63 -26.11 7.58
N GLU A 142 0.30 -26.10 7.50
CA GLU A 142 -0.43 -26.14 6.23
C GLU A 142 -0.18 -24.88 5.38
N ILE A 143 -0.19 -23.69 6.00
CA ILE A 143 0.10 -22.42 5.31
C ILE A 143 1.53 -22.39 4.76
N LEU A 144 2.51 -22.88 5.53
CA LEU A 144 3.91 -22.91 5.12
C LEU A 144 4.18 -23.94 4.00
N ALA A 145 3.40 -25.02 3.97
CA ALA A 145 3.45 -26.07 2.95
C ALA A 145 2.66 -25.73 1.67
N ASP A 146 1.74 -24.75 1.71
CA ASP A 146 0.93 -24.33 0.57
C ASP A 146 1.77 -23.58 -0.48
N GLU A 147 2.21 -24.33 -1.51
CA GLU A 147 3.02 -23.81 -2.61
C GLU A 147 2.30 -22.74 -3.45
N SER A 148 0.98 -22.87 -3.62
CA SER A 148 0.18 -21.91 -4.40
C SER A 148 0.14 -20.58 -3.67
N LEU A 149 -0.26 -20.60 -2.40
CA LEU A 149 -0.29 -19.41 -1.55
C LEU A 149 1.08 -18.74 -1.47
N ARG A 150 2.15 -19.54 -1.39
CA ARG A 150 3.53 -19.03 -1.37
C ARG A 150 3.96 -18.40 -2.70
N SER A 151 3.46 -18.91 -3.82
CA SER A 151 3.68 -18.31 -5.14
C SER A 151 3.00 -16.95 -5.24
N ASP A 152 1.73 -16.86 -4.85
CA ASP A 152 0.94 -15.62 -4.85
C ASP A 152 1.62 -14.54 -4.00
N ASN A 153 1.98 -14.90 -2.77
CA ASN A 153 2.61 -13.97 -1.84
C ASN A 153 4.01 -13.53 -2.28
N ARG A 154 4.74 -14.37 -3.03
CA ARG A 154 6.01 -13.96 -3.64
C ARG A 154 5.81 -12.96 -4.77
N HIS A 155 4.75 -13.10 -5.55
CA HIS A 155 4.39 -12.10 -6.55
C HIS A 155 4.00 -10.79 -5.88
N VAL A 156 3.08 -10.84 -4.89
CA VAL A 156 2.63 -9.66 -4.13
C VAL A 156 3.80 -8.94 -3.46
N GLN A 157 4.71 -9.67 -2.82
CA GLN A 157 5.90 -9.07 -2.22
C GLN A 157 6.73 -8.29 -3.24
N ARG A 158 6.92 -8.80 -4.47
CA ARG A 158 7.63 -8.05 -5.52
C ARG A 158 6.90 -6.77 -5.92
N CYS A 159 5.57 -6.79 -5.95
CA CYS A 159 4.77 -5.59 -6.21
C CYS A 159 4.94 -4.56 -5.10
N ILE A 160 4.97 -4.99 -3.83
CA ILE A 160 5.21 -4.10 -2.68
C ILE A 160 6.66 -3.60 -2.66
N ASP A 161 7.65 -4.45 -2.96
CA ASP A 161 9.07 -4.07 -3.02
C ASP A 161 9.31 -3.00 -4.09
N TRP A 162 8.65 -3.10 -5.25
CA TRP A 162 8.68 -2.07 -6.28
C TRP A 162 8.23 -0.71 -5.72
N ASN A 163 7.13 -0.69 -4.96
CA ASN A 163 6.65 0.51 -4.31
C ASN A 163 7.55 0.98 -3.18
N ARG A 164 8.15 0.07 -2.42
CA ARG A 164 9.12 0.39 -1.37
C ARG A 164 10.28 1.20 -1.95
N ASP A 165 10.86 0.74 -3.04
CA ASP A 165 11.99 1.42 -3.69
C ASP A 165 11.57 2.76 -4.30
N LEU A 166 10.41 2.82 -4.94
CA LEU A 166 9.83 4.07 -5.43
C LEU A 166 9.64 5.09 -4.30
N LEU A 167 8.99 4.70 -3.20
CA LEU A 167 8.69 5.58 -2.06
C LEU A 167 9.98 6.01 -1.36
N LYS A 168 10.98 5.14 -1.22
CA LYS A 168 12.31 5.50 -0.72
C LYS A 168 12.95 6.58 -1.58
N GLN A 169 12.91 6.42 -2.90
CA GLN A 169 13.46 7.40 -3.82
C GLN A 169 12.72 8.74 -3.76
N GLU A 170 11.39 8.70 -3.83
CA GLU A 170 10.53 9.85 -4.10
C GLU A 170 10.10 10.62 -2.84
N LEU A 171 10.23 9.99 -1.67
CA LEU A 171 9.99 10.59 -0.35
C LEU A 171 11.28 10.67 0.50
N GLY A 172 12.42 10.23 -0.06
CA GLY A 172 13.72 10.28 0.60
C GLY A 172 13.78 9.42 1.87
N LEU A 173 13.12 8.26 1.87
CA LEU A 173 13.04 7.37 3.03
C LEU A 173 14.26 6.43 3.08
N SER A 174 14.62 6.06 4.30
CA SER A 174 15.55 4.98 4.59
C SER A 174 14.78 3.76 5.10
N GLU A 175 15.44 2.59 5.14
CA GLU A 175 14.83 1.36 5.72
C GLU A 175 14.39 1.57 7.17
N GLN A 176 15.06 2.46 7.89
CA GLN A 176 14.68 2.81 9.24
C GLN A 176 13.26 3.39 9.25
N ASP A 177 12.92 4.27 8.32
CA ASP A 177 11.62 4.96 8.26
C ASP A 177 10.45 4.02 7.91
N ILE A 178 10.73 2.75 7.60
CA ILE A 178 9.75 1.77 7.13
C ILE A 178 9.60 0.66 8.18
N ILE A 179 8.36 0.24 8.42
CA ILE A 179 8.03 -0.92 9.24
C ILE A 179 7.20 -1.88 8.38
N ASP A 180 7.68 -3.11 8.28
CA ASP A 180 6.97 -4.20 7.61
C ASP A 180 5.91 -4.80 8.54
N ILE A 181 4.67 -4.83 8.06
CA ILE A 181 3.50 -5.38 8.78
C ILE A 181 3.22 -6.79 8.24
N PRO A 182 3.28 -7.84 9.07
CA PRO A 182 2.99 -9.21 8.66
C PRO A 182 1.59 -9.34 8.05
N GLN A 183 1.51 -9.56 6.74
CA GLN A 183 0.24 -9.65 6.01
C GLN A 183 0.36 -10.63 4.84
N LEU A 184 -0.55 -11.61 4.76
CA LEU A 184 -0.69 -12.49 3.60
C LEU A 184 -1.77 -11.98 2.64
N PHE A 185 -1.62 -12.34 1.37
CA PHE A 185 -2.55 -12.08 0.28
C PHE A 185 -2.88 -13.37 -0.47
N VAL A 186 -3.93 -13.33 -1.29
CA VAL A 186 -4.35 -14.38 -2.22
C VAL A 186 -4.68 -13.73 -3.56
N LEU A 187 -4.42 -14.44 -4.66
CA LEU A 187 -4.71 -13.98 -6.03
C LEU A 187 -5.89 -14.74 -6.65
#